data_AF-T1CKZ0-F1
#
_entry.id   AF-T1CKZ0-F1
#
_cell.length_a   1.000
_cell.length_b   1.000
_cell.length_c   1.000
_cell.angle_alpha   90.00
_cell.angle_beta   90.00
_cell.angle_gamma   90.00
#
_symmetry.space_group_name_H-M   'P 1'
#
loop_
_entity.id
_entity.type
_entity.pdbx_description
1 polymer ?
#
loop_
_entity_poly.entity_id
_entity_poly.type
_entity_poly.pdbx_seq_one_letter_code
_entity_poly.pdbx_strand_id
1 'polypeptide(L)'
;MPEWPGGVRNWDYRYVWIRDAAFTAQALLLLGHFREAEAFLSWVLNRGTDPEGGDPLRVLYGAHGQTAPEERELSHLAGFGGARPVRVGNAARDQFQLDFFGEFLDAARLLAVQRPAILDGHFARLSGWTEEVVRRWREPDCGIWEVRGPPQQYVHSKLMAWVALDRSVDL
;
A
#
# COMPACT_ATOMS: atom_id res chain seq x y z
N MET A 1 -14.87 -12.07 3.15
CA MET A 1 -15.33 -12.38 4.53
C MET A 1 -15.88 -11.10 5.15
N PRO A 2 -16.83 -11.18 6.10
CA PRO A 2 -17.25 -10.01 6.85
C PRO A 2 -16.15 -9.53 7.81
N GLU A 3 -15.92 -8.21 7.91
CA GLU A 3 -15.07 -7.62 8.97
C GLU A 3 -15.65 -7.90 10.37
N TRP A 4 -16.98 -7.89 10.46
CA TRP A 4 -17.73 -8.17 11.67
C TRP A 4 -18.96 -9.04 11.35
N PRO A 5 -19.28 -10.09 12.12
CA PRO A 5 -20.44 -10.95 11.85
C PRO A 5 -21.73 -10.14 11.68
N GLY A 6 -22.42 -10.33 10.55
CA GLY A 6 -23.65 -9.60 10.22
C GLY A 6 -23.45 -8.13 9.80
N GLY A 7 -22.21 -7.64 9.76
CA GLY A 7 -21.88 -6.29 9.31
C GLY A 7 -22.05 -6.07 7.81
N VAL A 8 -21.99 -4.80 7.41
CA VAL A 8 -22.14 -4.38 6.00
C VAL A 8 -20.80 -4.33 5.25
N ARG A 9 -19.68 -4.60 5.93
CA ARG A 9 -18.32 -4.48 5.42
C ARG A 9 -17.78 -5.85 5.01
N ASN A 10 -18.15 -6.28 3.80
CA ASN A 10 -17.88 -7.63 3.32
C ASN A 10 -17.29 -7.61 1.91
N TRP A 11 -15.96 -7.67 1.80
CA TRP A 11 -15.24 -7.76 0.52
C TRP A 11 -14.60 -9.14 0.33
N ASP A 12 -14.11 -9.40 -0.87
CA ASP A 12 -13.41 -10.63 -1.23
C ASP A 12 -11.95 -10.66 -0.75
N TYR A 13 -11.35 -9.52 -0.39
CA TYR A 13 -10.00 -9.38 0.23
C TYR A 13 -8.86 -10.15 -0.46
N ARG A 14 -8.99 -10.44 -1.76
CA ARG A 14 -7.95 -11.13 -2.56
C ARG A 14 -6.91 -10.15 -3.12
N TYR A 15 -6.69 -9.05 -2.42
CA TYR A 15 -5.84 -7.94 -2.86
C TYR A 15 -4.66 -7.77 -1.91
N VAL A 16 -3.58 -7.25 -2.45
CA VAL A 16 -2.36 -6.90 -1.75
C VAL A 16 -2.38 -5.40 -1.52
N TRP A 17 -2.58 -4.99 -0.28
CA TRP A 17 -2.35 -3.61 0.15
C TRP A 17 -0.85 -3.40 0.34
N ILE A 18 -0.31 -2.29 -0.19
CA ILE A 18 1.12 -1.99 -0.08
C ILE A 18 1.53 -1.88 1.39
N ARG A 19 0.75 -1.18 2.21
CA ARG A 19 1.00 -1.02 3.65
C ARG A 19 1.11 -2.36 4.36
N ASP A 20 0.06 -3.17 4.28
CA ASP A 20 -0.03 -4.46 4.98
C ASP A 20 1.11 -5.39 4.57
N ALA A 21 1.49 -5.33 3.30
CA ALA A 21 2.57 -6.13 2.78
C ALA A 21 3.96 -5.55 3.14
N ALA A 22 4.10 -4.24 3.34
CA ALA A 22 5.29 -3.63 3.95
C ALA A 22 5.48 -4.11 5.40
N PHE A 23 4.42 -4.15 6.22
CA PHE A 23 4.50 -4.73 7.57
C PHE A 23 4.90 -6.20 7.54
N THR A 24 4.37 -6.96 6.59
CA THR A 24 4.75 -8.37 6.40
C THR A 24 6.23 -8.48 6.04
N ALA A 25 6.74 -7.62 5.16
CA ALA A 25 8.15 -7.59 4.79
C ALA A 25 9.04 -7.24 5.98
N GLN A 26 8.67 -6.25 6.80
CA GLN A 26 9.40 -5.91 8.02
C GLN A 26 9.47 -7.10 8.99
N ALA A 27 8.35 -7.80 9.20
CA ALA A 27 8.33 -9.01 10.03
C ALA A 27 9.26 -10.11 9.49
N LEU A 28 9.27 -10.32 8.17
CA LEU A 28 10.17 -11.26 7.52
C LEU A 28 11.65 -10.86 7.72
N LEU A 29 11.99 -9.57 7.59
CA LEU A 29 13.34 -9.06 7.84
C LEU A 29 13.80 -9.33 9.28
N LEU A 30 12.93 -9.06 10.26
CA LEU A 30 13.22 -9.30 11.68
C LEU A 30 13.44 -10.78 12.00
N LEU A 31 12.78 -11.68 11.26
CA LEU A 31 12.93 -13.12 11.39
C LEU A 31 14.09 -13.71 10.55
N GLY A 32 14.81 -12.89 9.78
CA GLY A 32 15.92 -13.31 8.93
C GLY A 32 15.50 -13.87 7.56
N HIS A 33 14.24 -13.71 7.17
CA HIS A 33 13.71 -14.11 5.85
C HIS A 33 13.95 -13.02 4.80
N PHE A 34 15.23 -12.72 4.56
CA PHE A 34 15.65 -11.59 3.70
C PHE A 34 15.25 -11.76 2.24
N ARG A 35 15.29 -12.99 1.71
CA ARG A 35 14.99 -13.26 0.30
C ARG A 35 13.52 -12.98 -0.02
N GLU A 36 12.62 -13.40 0.85
CA GLU A 36 11.18 -13.18 0.71
C GLU A 36 10.84 -11.69 0.82
N ALA A 37 11.43 -10.99 1.79
CA ALA A 37 11.26 -9.55 1.94
C ALA A 37 11.80 -8.77 0.74
N GLU A 38 12.99 -9.11 0.24
CA GLU A 38 13.61 -8.52 -0.95
C GLU A 38 12.75 -8.75 -2.21
N ALA A 39 12.24 -9.97 -2.40
CA ALA A 39 11.36 -10.29 -3.51
C ALA A 39 10.06 -9.48 -3.47
N PHE A 40 9.48 -9.31 -2.28
CA PHE A 40 8.27 -8.49 -2.11
C PHE A 40 8.55 -7.00 -2.38
N LEU A 41 9.56 -6.40 -1.76
CA LEU A 41 9.88 -4.98 -1.96
C LEU A 41 10.20 -4.70 -3.42
N SER A 42 10.99 -5.55 -4.07
CA SER A 42 11.25 -5.47 -5.50
C SER A 42 9.97 -5.60 -6.33
N TRP A 43 9.03 -6.47 -5.93
CA TRP A 43 7.75 -6.59 -6.62
C TRP A 43 6.95 -5.28 -6.58
N VAL A 44 6.92 -4.56 -5.45
CA VAL A 44 6.21 -3.26 -5.33
C VAL A 44 6.94 -2.16 -6.10
N LEU A 45 8.27 -2.10 -6.04
CA LEU A 45 9.08 -1.09 -6.74
C LEU A 45 8.96 -1.20 -8.28
N ASN A 46 8.64 -2.39 -8.76
CA ASN A 46 8.30 -2.64 -10.16
C ASN A 46 6.83 -2.34 -10.51
N ARG A 47 6.03 -1.78 -9.58
CA ARG A 47 4.65 -1.31 -9.81
C ARG A 47 4.57 0.20 -9.92
N GLY A 48 3.55 0.62 -10.66
CA GLY A 48 3.38 2.01 -11.08
C GLY A 48 4.41 2.42 -12.12
N THR A 49 4.04 3.33 -13.01
CA THR A 49 4.98 3.98 -13.93
C THR A 49 5.26 5.41 -13.48
N ASP A 50 6.28 5.99 -14.11
CA ASP A 50 6.86 7.31 -13.86
C ASP A 50 5.81 8.40 -13.55
N PRO A 51 6.02 9.30 -12.55
CA PRO A 51 5.14 10.43 -12.27
C PRO A 51 4.74 11.31 -13.48
N GLU A 52 5.48 11.26 -14.60
CA GLU A 52 5.21 12.06 -15.80
C GLU A 52 4.44 11.36 -16.94
N GLY A 53 4.05 10.08 -16.84
CA GLY A 53 3.46 9.44 -18.01
C GLY A 53 2.83 8.06 -17.89
N GLY A 54 2.69 7.49 -16.70
CA GLY A 54 1.93 6.23 -16.60
C GLY A 54 1.41 5.89 -15.22
N ASP A 55 0.49 4.92 -15.21
CA ASP A 55 -0.32 4.42 -14.09
C ASP A 55 0.32 4.67 -12.71
N PRO A 56 -0.22 5.62 -11.91
CA PRO A 56 0.35 5.94 -10.61
C PRO A 56 0.34 4.71 -9.71
N LEU A 57 1.30 4.64 -8.78
CA LEU A 57 1.30 3.60 -7.76
C LEU A 57 -0.03 3.64 -6.99
N ARG A 58 -0.66 2.47 -6.86
CA ARG A 58 -1.98 2.31 -6.24
C ARG A 58 -1.82 1.73 -4.86
N VAL A 59 -2.77 2.05 -3.98
CA VAL A 59 -2.79 1.55 -2.59
C VAL A 59 -2.86 0.02 -2.54
N LEU A 60 -3.55 -0.58 -3.51
CA LEU A 60 -3.78 -2.02 -3.55
C LEU A 60 -3.75 -2.58 -4.98
N TYR A 61 -3.34 -3.84 -5.09
CA TYR A 61 -3.27 -4.60 -6.33
C TYR A 61 -3.89 -5.98 -6.17
N GLY A 62 -4.27 -6.62 -7.27
CA GLY A 62 -4.55 -8.05 -7.26
C GLY A 62 -3.32 -8.89 -6.91
N ALA A 63 -3.53 -10.14 -6.51
CA ALA A 63 -2.44 -11.05 -6.12
C ALA A 63 -1.35 -11.27 -7.20
N HIS A 64 -1.66 -11.03 -8.49
CA HIS A 64 -0.68 -11.10 -9.58
C HIS A 64 -0.21 -9.71 -10.06
N GLY A 65 -0.59 -8.65 -9.33
CA GLY A 65 -0.19 -7.27 -9.58
C GLY A 65 -1.02 -6.53 -10.61
N GLN A 66 -2.13 -7.11 -11.06
CA GLN A 66 -3.14 -6.40 -11.85
C GLN A 66 -3.85 -5.33 -11.03
N THR A 67 -4.36 -4.29 -11.68
CA THR A 67 -5.25 -3.31 -11.04
C THR A 67 -6.47 -4.01 -10.46
N ALA A 68 -6.86 -3.66 -9.24
CA ALA A 68 -8.08 -4.19 -8.65
C ALA A 68 -9.32 -3.75 -9.45
N PRO A 69 -10.32 -4.62 -9.61
CA PRO A 69 -11.54 -4.29 -10.34
C PRO A 69 -12.37 -3.25 -9.57
N GLU A 70 -13.27 -2.58 -10.29
CA GLU A 70 -14.27 -1.71 -9.66
C GLU A 70 -15.10 -2.49 -8.65
N GLU A 71 -15.46 -1.81 -7.56
CA GLU A 71 -16.31 -2.38 -6.54
C GLU A 71 -17.73 -2.60 -7.08
N ARG A 72 -18.27 -3.80 -6.86
CA ARG A 72 -19.66 -4.11 -7.17
C ARG A 72 -20.26 -5.07 -6.16
N GLU A 73 -21.56 -4.92 -5.94
CA GLU A 73 -22.34 -5.80 -5.06
C GLU A 73 -22.90 -7.00 -5.81
N LEU A 74 -22.87 -8.17 -5.18
CA LEU A 74 -23.43 -9.42 -5.68
C LEU A 74 -24.69 -9.79 -4.90
N SER A 75 -25.81 -9.17 -5.25
CA SER A 75 -27.10 -9.32 -4.52
C SER A 75 -27.65 -10.75 -4.49
N HIS A 76 -27.24 -11.59 -5.45
CA HIS A 76 -27.64 -12.99 -5.57
C HIS A 76 -26.86 -13.93 -4.63
N LEU A 77 -25.80 -13.45 -3.96
CA LEU A 77 -25.01 -14.26 -3.03
C LEU A 77 -25.33 -13.90 -1.58
N ALA A 78 -25.22 -14.91 -0.71
CA ALA A 78 -25.12 -14.73 0.73
C ALA A 78 -23.66 -14.93 1.13
N GLY A 79 -23.09 -13.98 1.86
CA GLY A 79 -21.73 -14.08 2.37
C GLY A 79 -21.61 -15.10 3.49
N PHE A 80 -20.38 -15.26 4.01
CA PHE A 80 -20.12 -16.08 5.19
C PHE A 80 -21.03 -15.67 6.36
N GLY A 81 -21.67 -16.65 7.02
CA GLY A 81 -22.64 -16.39 8.09
C GLY A 81 -23.90 -15.63 7.66
N GLY A 82 -24.23 -15.63 6.36
CA GLY A 82 -25.37 -14.90 5.81
C GLY A 82 -25.12 -13.39 5.63
N ALA A 83 -23.88 -12.92 5.81
CA ALA A 83 -23.53 -11.50 5.71
C ALA A 83 -23.87 -10.90 4.34
N ARG A 84 -24.40 -9.67 4.36
CA ARG A 84 -24.80 -8.91 3.17
C ARG A 84 -24.48 -7.42 3.34
N PRO A 85 -24.18 -6.70 2.24
CA PRO A 85 -24.02 -7.22 0.88
C PRO A 85 -22.67 -7.92 0.69
N VAL A 86 -22.55 -8.78 -0.33
CA VAL A 86 -21.27 -9.36 -0.77
C VAL A 86 -20.67 -8.45 -1.82
N ARG A 87 -19.42 -8.02 -1.64
CA ARG A 87 -18.70 -7.19 -2.61
C ARG A 87 -17.50 -7.90 -3.22
N VAL A 88 -17.23 -7.59 -4.48
CA VAL A 88 -15.98 -7.88 -5.17
C VAL A 88 -15.38 -6.57 -5.67
N GLY A 89 -14.05 -6.49 -5.74
CA GLY A 89 -13.38 -5.20 -5.91
C GLY A 89 -13.27 -4.46 -4.59
N ASN A 90 -12.63 -3.29 -4.62
CA ASN A 90 -12.59 -2.39 -3.47
C ASN A 90 -12.46 -0.95 -3.97
N ALA A 91 -13.31 -0.05 -3.49
CA ALA A 91 -13.28 1.37 -3.86
C ALA A 91 -11.97 2.10 -3.49
N ALA A 92 -11.16 1.56 -2.57
CA ALA A 92 -9.84 2.09 -2.24
C ALA A 92 -8.84 2.04 -3.42
N ARG A 93 -9.16 1.31 -4.50
CA ARG A 93 -8.35 1.23 -5.73
C ARG A 93 -8.03 2.57 -6.39
N ASP A 94 -8.86 3.59 -6.13
CA ASP A 94 -8.75 4.94 -6.71
C ASP A 94 -8.44 5.99 -5.63
N GLN A 95 -8.22 5.55 -4.39
CA GLN A 95 -7.83 6.44 -3.31
C GLN A 95 -6.34 6.75 -3.38
N PHE A 96 -5.99 7.97 -3.01
CA PHE A 96 -4.62 8.31 -2.64
C PHE A 96 -4.48 8.16 -1.12
N GLN A 97 -3.50 7.37 -0.70
CA GLN A 97 -3.12 7.22 0.70
C GLN A 97 -1.64 7.56 0.82
N LEU A 98 -1.32 8.59 1.61
CA LEU A 98 0.05 9.07 1.72
C LEU A 98 0.88 8.18 2.65
N ASP A 99 0.23 7.47 3.57
CA ASP A 99 0.91 6.69 4.61
C ASP A 99 1.75 5.53 4.07
N PHE A 100 1.31 4.86 3.00
CA PHE A 100 2.01 3.67 2.52
C PHE A 100 3.45 3.98 2.06
N PHE A 101 3.76 5.22 1.63
CA PHE A 101 5.12 5.60 1.26
C PHE A 101 6.06 5.49 2.45
N GLY A 102 5.64 5.96 3.62
CA GLY A 102 6.43 5.87 4.84
C GLY A 102 6.66 4.42 5.27
N GLU A 103 5.59 3.61 5.20
CA GLU A 103 5.67 2.18 5.57
C GLU A 103 6.61 1.41 4.65
N PHE A 104 6.53 1.72 3.36
CA PHE A 104 7.38 1.10 2.37
C PHE A 104 8.84 1.52 2.51
N LEU A 105 9.12 2.83 2.66
CA LEU A 105 10.48 3.35 2.76
C LEU A 105 11.17 2.90 4.06
N ASP A 106 10.43 2.75 5.17
CA ASP A 106 11.01 2.16 6.39
C ASP A 106 11.36 0.68 6.20
N ALA A 107 10.51 -0.10 5.54
CA ALA A 107 10.83 -1.49 5.18
C ALA A 107 12.03 -1.58 4.22
N ALA A 108 12.11 -0.70 3.23
CA ALA A 108 13.23 -0.62 2.30
C ALA A 108 14.54 -0.31 3.02
N ARG A 109 14.53 0.65 3.94
CA ARG A 109 15.72 0.97 4.76
C ARG A 109 16.14 -0.19 5.65
N LEU A 110 15.20 -0.86 6.31
CA LEU A 110 15.51 -2.03 7.13
C LEU A 110 16.20 -3.12 6.31
N LEU A 111 15.77 -3.35 5.08
CA LEU A 111 16.43 -4.29 4.18
C LEU A 111 17.79 -3.77 3.73
N ALA A 112 17.91 -2.48 3.38
CA ALA A 112 19.16 -1.88 2.90
C ALA A 112 20.30 -1.99 3.92
N VAL A 113 20.01 -1.90 5.22
CA VAL A 113 20.99 -2.13 6.30
C VAL A 113 21.62 -3.53 6.21
N GLN A 114 20.87 -4.54 5.78
CA GLN A 114 21.33 -5.92 5.68
C GLN A 114 21.82 -6.28 4.27
N ARG A 115 21.25 -5.64 3.24
CA ARG A 115 21.46 -5.95 1.82
C ARG A 115 21.58 -4.66 0.98
N PRO A 116 22.67 -3.88 1.10
CA PRO A 116 22.78 -2.57 0.47
C PRO A 116 22.62 -2.57 -1.06
N ALA A 117 23.04 -3.64 -1.72
CA ALA A 117 22.98 -3.78 -3.18
C ALA A 117 21.55 -3.72 -3.77
N ILE A 118 20.50 -3.85 -2.95
CA ILE A 118 19.13 -3.65 -3.44
C ILE A 118 18.89 -2.21 -3.91
N LEU A 119 19.61 -1.25 -3.34
CA LEU A 119 19.45 0.17 -3.68
C LEU A 119 19.90 0.45 -5.10
N ASP A 120 20.98 -0.17 -5.57
CA ASP A 120 21.54 0.08 -6.90
C ASP A 120 20.52 -0.17 -8.02
N GLY A 121 19.64 -1.17 -7.86
CA GLY A 121 18.59 -1.50 -8.82
C GLY A 121 17.33 -0.64 -8.74
N HIS A 122 17.11 0.05 -7.62
CA HIS A 122 15.83 0.70 -7.31
C HIS A 122 15.95 2.17 -6.88
N PHE A 123 17.15 2.72 -6.82
CA PHE A 123 17.43 4.07 -6.33
C PHE A 123 16.56 5.13 -7.01
N ALA A 124 16.50 5.12 -8.35
CA ALA A 124 15.68 6.06 -9.11
C ALA A 124 14.20 6.01 -8.71
N ARG A 125 13.67 4.81 -8.44
CA ARG A 125 12.27 4.62 -8.03
C ARG A 125 12.03 5.14 -6.61
N LEU A 126 12.92 4.81 -5.67
CA LEU A 126 12.85 5.27 -4.28
C LEU A 126 12.94 6.80 -4.20
N SER A 127 13.83 7.40 -4.99
CA SER A 127 13.95 8.85 -5.13
C SER A 127 12.68 9.47 -5.70
N GLY A 128 12.12 8.91 -6.78
CA GLY A 128 10.85 9.40 -7.35
C GLY A 128 9.67 9.34 -6.38
N TRP A 129 9.60 8.30 -5.53
CA TRP A 129 8.58 8.21 -4.48
C TRP A 129 8.83 9.22 -3.35
N THR A 130 10.09 9.48 -3.02
CA THR A 130 10.45 10.52 -2.07
C THR A 130 10.02 11.89 -2.58
N GLU A 131 10.24 12.19 -3.85
CA GLU A 131 9.77 13.43 -4.48
C GLU A 131 8.25 13.56 -4.49
N GLU A 132 7.53 12.46 -4.74
CA GLU A 132 6.06 12.44 -4.65
C GLU A 132 5.57 12.80 -3.23
N VAL A 133 6.24 12.30 -2.19
CA VAL A 133 5.96 12.68 -0.79
C VAL A 133 6.27 14.16 -0.57
N VAL A 134 7.44 14.67 -1.00
CA VAL A 134 7.79 16.09 -0.87
C VAL A 134 6.76 16.99 -1.53
N ARG A 135 6.28 16.60 -2.71
CA ARG A 135 5.29 17.36 -3.49
C ARG A 135 3.93 17.40 -2.80
N ARG A 136 3.50 16.27 -2.21
CA ARG A 136 2.09 16.07 -1.83
C ARG A 136 1.82 16.02 -0.33
N TRP A 137 2.84 16.05 0.54
CA TRP A 137 2.60 15.82 1.97
C TRP A 137 1.63 16.81 2.62
N ARG A 138 1.41 17.99 2.02
CA ARG A 138 0.41 18.97 2.50
C ARG A 138 -1.01 18.72 2.01
N GLU A 139 -1.20 17.88 0.99
CA GLU A 139 -2.51 17.54 0.43
C GLU A 139 -3.30 16.63 1.39
N PRO A 140 -4.64 16.73 1.42
CA PRO A 140 -5.47 15.75 2.11
C PRO A 140 -5.43 14.39 1.38
N ASP A 141 -5.60 13.30 2.11
CA ASP A 141 -5.56 11.92 1.60
C ASP A 141 -6.70 11.08 2.21
N CYS A 142 -6.74 9.78 1.93
CA CYS A 142 -7.77 8.88 2.47
C CYS A 142 -7.36 8.18 3.77
N GLY A 143 -6.09 8.29 4.18
CA GLY A 143 -5.55 7.68 5.40
C GLY A 143 -5.71 6.17 5.48
N ILE A 144 -5.32 5.59 6.62
CA ILE A 144 -5.30 4.13 6.79
C ILE A 144 -6.68 3.47 6.91
N TRP A 145 -7.71 4.25 7.20
CA TRP A 145 -9.03 3.73 7.56
C TRP A 145 -9.97 3.53 6.37
N GLU A 146 -9.49 3.78 5.14
CA GLU A 146 -10.27 3.62 3.90
C GLU A 146 -11.63 4.32 3.97
N VAL A 147 -11.64 5.51 4.58
CA VAL A 147 -12.89 6.22 4.88
C VAL A 147 -13.64 6.50 3.58
N ARG A 148 -14.91 6.09 3.53
CA ARG A 148 -15.81 6.41 2.42
C ARG A 148 -16.26 7.85 2.53
N GLY A 149 -15.46 8.75 1.99
CA GLY A 149 -15.70 10.18 2.04
C GLY A 149 -14.63 10.96 1.27
N PRO A 150 -14.72 12.29 1.26
CA PRO A 150 -13.69 13.13 0.67
C PRO A 150 -12.37 12.96 1.43
N PRO A 151 -11.21 13.16 0.76
CA PRO A 151 -9.91 13.21 1.42
C PRO A 151 -9.88 14.22 2.57
N GLN A 152 -9.13 13.91 3.64
CA GLN A 152 -8.98 14.73 4.84
C GLN A 152 -7.51 14.85 5.25
N GLN A 153 -7.23 15.75 6.19
CA GLN A 153 -5.91 15.84 6.80
C GLN A 153 -5.77 14.83 7.94
N TYR A 154 -5.09 13.72 7.71
CA TYR A 154 -4.83 12.71 8.73
C TYR A 154 -3.45 12.89 9.36
N VAL A 155 -3.39 13.00 10.69
CA VAL A 155 -2.13 13.12 11.44
C VAL A 155 -1.21 11.92 11.19
N HIS A 156 -1.78 10.71 11.15
CA HIS A 156 -1.05 9.49 10.81
C HIS A 156 -0.34 9.61 9.45
N SER A 157 -1.07 10.03 8.41
CA SER A 157 -0.49 10.20 7.08
C SER A 157 0.64 11.23 7.06
N LYS A 158 0.56 12.30 7.87
CA LYS A 158 1.64 13.29 7.98
C LYS A 158 2.86 12.76 8.73
N LEU A 159 2.64 11.95 9.77
CA LEU A 159 3.70 11.25 10.46
C LEU A 159 4.42 10.30 9.50
N MET A 160 3.68 9.53 8.71
CA MET A 160 4.28 8.61 7.74
C MET A 160 4.95 9.31 6.58
N ALA A 161 4.49 10.50 6.18
CA ALA A 161 5.24 11.35 5.26
C ALA A 161 6.57 11.80 5.86
N TRP A 162 6.61 12.16 7.15
CA TRP A 162 7.87 12.45 7.83
C TRP A 162 8.78 11.22 7.88
N VAL A 163 8.25 10.04 8.23
CA VAL A 163 9.01 8.78 8.20
C VAL A 163 9.60 8.54 6.81
N ALA A 164 8.80 8.65 5.76
CA ALA A 164 9.28 8.51 4.38
C ALA A 164 10.51 9.40 4.12
N LEU A 165 10.41 10.70 4.42
CA LEU A 165 11.51 11.64 4.20
C LEU A 165 12.74 11.34 5.05
N ASP A 166 12.55 11.01 6.33
CA ASP A 166 13.63 10.66 7.25
C ASP A 166 14.40 9.42 6.77
N ARG A 167 13.67 8.38 6.33
CA ARG A 167 14.28 7.15 5.81
C ARG A 167 14.96 7.34 4.47
N SER A 168 14.44 8.21 3.61
CA SER A 168 15.06 8.53 2.33
C SER A 168 16.40 9.27 2.45
N VAL A 169 16.72 9.86 3.60
CA VAL A 169 18.06 10.46 3.83
C VAL A 169 19.12 9.38 4.07
N ASP A 170 18.71 8.25 4.65
CA ASP A 170 19.60 7.11 4.96
C ASP A 170 19.75 6.12 3.78
N LEU A 171 18.87 6.23 2.77
CA LEU A 171 18.80 5.37 1.58
C LEU A 171 19.60 5.97 0.41
#